data_AF-A0A8T5URQ8-F1
#
_entry.id   AF-A0A8T5URQ8-F1
#
_cell.length_a   1.000
_cell.length_b   1.000
_cell.length_c   1.000
_cell.angle_alpha   90.00
_cell.angle_beta   90.00
_cell.angle_gamma   90.00
#
_symmetry.space_group_name_H-M   'P 1'
#
loop_
_entity.id
_entity.type
_entity.pdbx_description
1 polymer ?
#
loop_
_entity_poly.entity_id
_entity_poly.type
_entity_poly.pdbx_seq_one_letter_code
_entity_poly.pdbx_strand_id
1 'polypeptide(L)'
;MWKINNRKKVELIAEVLDRYDNGECFYCGGTLNGDLESDDFDDGYSDDWCADCSKEIDPNDDWEEVCLIAIDKIIQDKPFKA
;
A
#
# COMPACT_ATOMS: atom_id res chain seq x y z
N MET A 1 -5.82 20.62 9.88
CA MET A 1 -4.82 19.88 9.09
C MET A 1 -3.70 19.48 10.03
N TRP A 2 -3.60 18.20 10.41
CA TRP A 2 -2.49 17.72 11.25
C TRP A 2 -1.25 17.59 10.36
N LYS A 3 -0.20 18.38 10.64
CA LYS A 3 1.10 18.22 9.97
C LYS A 3 1.88 17.13 10.68
N ILE A 4 2.33 16.12 9.92
CA ILE A 4 3.22 15.09 10.42
C ILE A 4 4.61 15.71 10.52
N ASN A 5 5.33 15.45 11.61
CA ASN A 5 6.71 15.93 11.72
C ASN A 5 7.64 15.15 10.77
N ASN A 6 8.77 15.76 10.38
CA ASN A 6 9.68 15.16 9.39
C ASN A 6 10.21 13.79 9.81
N ARG A 7 10.46 13.56 11.10
CA ARG A 7 10.92 12.25 11.60
C ARG A 7 9.87 11.18 11.34
N LYS A 8 8.61 11.46 11.66
CA LYS A 8 7.51 10.52 11.45
C LYS A 8 7.23 10.28 9.96
N LYS A 9 7.48 11.27 9.09
CA LYS A 9 7.44 11.07 7.63
C LYS A 9 8.49 10.05 7.16
N VAL A 10 9.73 10.20 7.63
CA VAL A 10 10.81 9.25 7.29
C VAL A 10 10.47 7.83 7.78
N GLU A 11 9.95 7.71 9.01
CA GLU A 11 9.51 6.42 9.56
C GLU A 11 8.41 5.76 8.71
N LEU A 12 7.41 6.54 8.26
CA LEU A 12 6.33 6.01 7.43
C LEU A 12 6.80 5.64 6.01
N ILE A 13 7.74 6.41 5.43
CA ILE A 13 8.30 6.08 4.11
C ILE A 13 9.10 4.78 4.19
N ALA A 14 9.92 4.61 5.24
CA ALA A 14 10.65 3.37 5.46
C ALA A 14 9.68 2.17 5.59
N GLU A 15 8.59 2.34 6.34
CA GLU A 15 7.56 1.32 6.50
C GLU A 15 6.87 0.96 5.17
N VAL A 16 6.63 1.93 4.29
CA VAL A 16 6.08 1.67 2.93
C VAL A 16 7.08 0.86 2.09
N LEU A 17 8.37 1.19 2.16
CA LEU A 17 9.42 0.46 1.43
C LEU A 17 9.58 -0.97 1.95
N ASP A 18 9.58 -1.16 3.27
CA ASP A 18 9.64 -2.50 3.87
C ASP A 18 8.44 -3.36 3.43
N ARG A 19 7.24 -2.77 3.35
CA ARG A 19 6.03 -3.46 2.87
C ARG A 19 6.10 -3.80 1.38
N TYR A 20 6.68 -2.94 0.56
CA TYR A 20 6.93 -3.21 -0.85
C TYR A 20 7.83 -4.44 -1.04
N ASP A 21 8.93 -4.50 -0.29
CA ASP A 21 9.86 -5.64 -0.35
C ASP A 21 9.22 -6.95 0.16
N ASN A 22 8.22 -6.85 1.04
CA ASN A 22 7.54 -7.98 1.67
C ASN A 22 6.25 -8.42 0.97
N GLY A 23 5.79 -7.75 -0.10
CA GLY A 23 4.50 -8.08 -0.72
C GLY A 23 3.31 -7.75 0.18
N GLU A 24 3.39 -6.66 0.94
CA GLU A 24 2.34 -6.22 1.88
C GLU A 24 1.66 -4.92 1.41
N CYS A 25 0.38 -4.79 1.72
CA CYS A 25 -0.39 -3.60 1.43
C CYS A 25 0.15 -2.36 2.15
N PHE A 26 0.49 -1.29 1.41
CA PHE A 26 1.02 -0.04 1.97
C PHE A 26 0.05 0.66 2.94
N TYR A 27 -1.24 0.34 2.84
CA TYR A 27 -2.30 1.00 3.61
C TYR A 27 -2.60 0.27 4.91
N CYS A 28 -2.96 -1.01 4.84
CA CYS A 28 -3.34 -1.81 6.02
C CYS A 28 -2.23 -2.69 6.57
N GLY A 29 -1.15 -2.94 5.82
CA GLY A 29 -0.10 -3.92 6.18
C GLY A 29 -0.58 -5.37 6.08
N GLY A 30 -1.72 -5.62 5.43
CA GLY A 30 -2.20 -6.97 5.14
C GLY A 30 -1.45 -7.59 3.96
N THR A 31 -1.45 -8.91 3.92
CA THR A 31 -0.89 -9.70 2.82
C THR A 31 -1.61 -9.40 1.50
N LEU A 32 -0.85 -9.29 0.42
CA LEU A 32 -1.39 -9.12 -0.93
C LEU A 32 -1.87 -10.46 -1.51
N ASN A 33 -2.74 -10.40 -2.51
CA ASN A 33 -3.42 -11.55 -3.10
C ASN A 33 -2.46 -12.67 -3.50
N GLY A 34 -1.34 -12.34 -4.15
CA GLY A 34 -0.35 -13.30 -4.66
C GLY A 34 0.35 -14.11 -3.58
N ASP A 35 0.35 -13.62 -2.34
CA ASP A 35 0.94 -14.28 -1.18
C ASP A 35 -0.10 -14.96 -0.27
N LEU A 36 -1.39 -14.95 -0.65
CA LEU A 36 -2.45 -15.68 0.04
C LEU A 36 -2.36 -17.19 -0.26
N GLU A 37 -2.89 -18.02 0.66
CA GLU A 37 -3.03 -19.44 0.38
C GLU A 37 -4.00 -19.68 -0.80
N SER A 38 -3.85 -20.80 -1.51
CA SER A 38 -4.61 -21.07 -2.75
C SER A 38 -6.13 -21.04 -2.61
N ASP A 39 -6.66 -21.19 -1.40
CA ASP A 39 -8.10 -21.13 -1.11
C ASP A 39 -8.59 -19.68 -0.89
N ASP A 40 -7.69 -18.76 -0.57
CA ASP A 40 -7.93 -17.32 -0.36
C ASP A 40 -7.46 -16.46 -1.55
N PHE A 41 -6.65 -17.02 -2.47
CA PHE A 41 -6.21 -16.40 -3.72
C PHE A 41 -7.40 -16.19 -4.67
N ASP A 42 -7.65 -14.95 -5.08
CA ASP A 42 -8.66 -14.60 -6.08
C ASP A 42 -8.02 -14.48 -7.45
N ASP A 43 -8.28 -15.44 -8.35
CA ASP A 43 -7.75 -15.49 -9.71
C ASP A 43 -8.32 -14.41 -10.64
N GLY A 44 -9.32 -13.66 -10.18
CA GLY A 44 -9.88 -12.49 -10.87
C GLY A 44 -9.11 -11.20 -10.63
N TYR A 45 -8.15 -11.17 -9.69
CA TYR A 45 -7.38 -9.99 -9.30
C TYR A 45 -5.87 -10.22 -9.41
N SER A 46 -5.08 -9.14 -9.48
CA SER A 46 -3.63 -9.26 -9.56
C SER A 46 -3.02 -9.73 -8.24
N ASP A 47 -1.78 -10.19 -8.31
CA ASP A 47 -0.99 -10.61 -7.15
C ASP A 47 -0.81 -9.47 -6.15
N ASP A 48 -0.71 -8.22 -6.62
CA ASP A 48 -0.49 -7.04 -5.79
C ASP A 48 -1.79 -6.43 -5.23
N TRP A 49 -2.93 -7.10 -5.43
CA TRP A 49 -4.22 -6.61 -4.94
C TRP A 49 -4.39 -6.87 -3.44
N CYS A 50 -5.05 -5.94 -2.74
CA CYS A 50 -5.39 -6.09 -1.33
C CYS A 50 -6.92 -6.12 -1.13
N ALA A 51 -7.46 -7.22 -0.61
CA ALA A 51 -8.90 -7.38 -0.39
C ALA A 51 -9.50 -6.33 0.56
N ASP A 52 -8.78 -5.98 1.64
CA ASP A 52 -9.24 -5.03 2.65
C ASP A 52 -9.26 -3.58 2.12
N CYS A 53 -8.29 -3.24 1.29
CA CYS A 53 -8.12 -1.90 0.72
C CYS A 53 -8.63 -1.79 -0.72
N SER A 54 -9.28 -2.85 -1.23
CA SER A 54 -9.72 -3.07 -2.62
C SER A 54 -10.57 -1.97 -3.25
N LYS A 55 -11.14 -1.07 -2.45
CA LYS A 55 -11.88 0.11 -2.94
C LYS A 55 -10.99 1.28 -3.31
N GLU A 56 -9.75 1.27 -2.85
CA GLU A 56 -8.78 2.36 -2.93
C GLU A 56 -7.56 1.99 -3.77
N ILE A 57 -7.45 0.71 -4.17
CA ILE A 57 -6.35 0.14 -4.95
C ILE A 57 -6.99 -0.63 -6.10
N ASP A 58 -6.75 -0.21 -7.34
CA ASP A 58 -7.21 -0.97 -8.51
C ASP A 58 -6.33 -2.23 -8.61
N PRO A 59 -6.92 -3.42 -8.79
CA PRO A 59 -6.15 -4.64 -9.06
C PRO A 59 -5.27 -4.54 -10.30
N ASN A 60 -5.50 -3.60 -11.21
CA ASN A 60 -4.68 -3.41 -12.40
C ASN A 60 -3.68 -2.25 -12.24
N ASP A 61 -3.62 -1.62 -11.07
CA ASP A 61 -2.62 -0.59 -10.82
C ASP A 61 -1.22 -1.21 -10.80
N ASP A 62 -0.25 -0.47 -11.34
CA ASP A 62 1.16 -0.83 -11.21
C ASP A 62 1.59 -0.63 -9.76
N TRP A 63 2.02 -1.70 -9.10
CA TRP A 63 2.32 -1.67 -7.66
C TRP A 63 3.52 -0.78 -7.31
N GLU A 64 4.49 -0.64 -8.23
CA GLU A 64 5.60 0.30 -8.07
C GLU A 64 5.08 1.75 -8.15
N GLU A 65 4.17 2.05 -9.09
CA GLU A 65 3.51 3.35 -9.18
C GLU A 65 2.70 3.66 -7.91
N VAL A 66 1.94 2.70 -7.39
CA VAL A 66 1.15 2.86 -6.15
C VAL A 66 2.05 3.12 -4.95
N CYS A 67 3.22 2.48 -4.87
CA CYS A 67 4.23 2.71 -3.84
C CYS A 67 4.74 4.17 -3.88
N LEU A 68 5.06 4.68 -5.07
CA LEU A 68 5.49 6.07 -5.25
C LEU A 68 4.39 7.07 -4.87
N ILE A 69 3.13 6.78 -5.21
CA ILE A 69 1.97 7.60 -4.82
C ILE A 69 1.78 7.61 -3.30
N ALA A 70 1.94 6.46 -2.65
CA ALA A 70 1.89 6.35 -1.18
C ALA A 70 2.94 7.24 -0.51
N ILE A 71 4.17 7.24 -1.01
CA ILE A 71 5.26 8.10 -0.53
C ILE A 71 4.96 9.59 -0.76
N ASP A 72 4.47 9.98 -1.94
CA ASP A 72 4.11 11.39 -2.21
C ASP A 72 3.02 11.87 -1.24
N LYS A 73 2.00 11.04 -0.95
CA LYS A 73 0.96 11.40 0.02
C LYS A 73 1.55 11.69 1.42
N ILE A 74 2.51 10.89 1.90
CA ILE A 74 3.22 11.13 3.18
C ILE A 74 3.97 12.46 3.12
N ILE A 75 4.72 12.71 2.05
CA ILE A 75 5.54 13.92 1.88
C ILE A 75 4.65 15.16 1.94
N GLN A 76 3.48 15.11 1.28
CA GLN A 76 2.54 16.22 1.17
C GLN A 76 1.62 16.39 2.40
N ASP A 77 1.79 15.59 3.46
CA ASP A 77 0.83 15.51 4.59
C ASP A 77 -0.61 15.24 4.11
N LYS A 78 -0.75 14.57 2.96
CA LYS A 78 -2.05 14.19 2.42
C LYS A 78 -2.51 12.91 3.13
N PRO A 79 -3.80 12.83 3.46
CA PRO A 79 -4.36 11.57 3.93
C PRO A 79 -4.17 10.49 2.86
N PHE A 80 -4.01 9.25 3.33
CA PHE A 80 -4.00 8.08 2.45
C PHE A 80 -5.38 7.82 1.81
N LYS A 81 -6.45 8.44 2.32
CA LYS A 81 -7.81 8.49 1.75
C LYS A 81 -8.06 9.77 0.96
N ALA A 82 -8.88 9.69 -0.09
CA ALA A 82 -9.52 10.86 -0.70
C ALA A 82 -10.57 11.49 0.25
#